data_AF-A0A1L7VFD4-F1
#
_entry.id   AF-A0A1L7VFD4-F1
#
_cell.length_a   1.000
_cell.length_b   1.000
_cell.length_c   1.000
_cell.angle_alpha   90.00
_cell.angle_beta   90.00
_cell.angle_gamma   90.00
#
_symmetry.space_group_name_H-M   'P 1'
#
loop_
_entity.id
_entity.type
_entity.pdbx_description
1 polymer ?
#
loop_
_entity_poly.entity_id
_entity_poly.type
_entity_poly.pdbx_seq_one_letter_code
_entity_poly.pdbx_strand_id
1 'polypeptide(L)'
;MRYDSRFNSCTICGIALRRSEGWKTDVVALSGPHWPQLLESPSSLRVNDDQVSRHATKPDYQHPSLILLPLEQKIYPHATYELNKKSDKPSEWEGIMFVGLHAACEDLANRVMKKSYKARLRSVGDLWLTLERRCASHMYWNRISNSHFTPKVPENKPGLPFSVGLGRYFVPSRSIQLYGYYEDSWWNEDPVSIPNLTTLLIANLKPEKDVSGKLPKTLTGFQKRLECLPRELKDLIYSFLHRDHLPLDCTYIMPQSMWKQVFFQVPFLWDLDEKEIHDKTSAGDFNVQNWDWEKITRQVVTPPEIPRQDSIGGGGGAWSFHKVGLNVPGGFTNRRRIWQILEEMYPNDVRH
;
A
#
# COMPACT_ATOMS: atom_id res chain seq x y z
N MET A 1 -13.79 -28.21 15.66
CA MET A 1 -13.10 -27.27 14.75
C MET A 1 -11.61 -27.34 15.10
N ARG A 2 -10.73 -27.88 14.25
CA ARG A 2 -9.29 -27.87 14.55
C ARG A 2 -8.80 -26.43 14.43
N TYR A 3 -8.30 -25.92 15.54
CA TYR A 3 -7.91 -24.53 15.76
C TYR A 3 -6.57 -24.24 15.11
N ASP A 4 -6.48 -23.07 14.50
CA ASP A 4 -5.28 -22.63 13.84
C ASP A 4 -4.95 -21.18 14.23
N SER A 5 -3.92 -21.00 15.05
CA SER A 5 -3.39 -19.71 15.48
C SER A 5 -2.85 -18.83 14.34
N ARG A 6 -2.85 -19.34 13.09
CA ARG A 6 -2.28 -18.70 11.90
C ARG A 6 -3.24 -17.73 11.19
N PHE A 7 -4.49 -17.59 11.64
CA PHE A 7 -5.52 -16.72 11.04
C PHE A 7 -5.76 -15.39 11.77
N ASN A 8 -4.90 -15.00 12.72
CA ASN A 8 -5.06 -13.74 13.46
C ASN A 8 -4.22 -12.58 12.89
N SER A 9 -4.26 -12.41 11.57
CA SER A 9 -3.53 -11.35 10.86
C SER A 9 -4.47 -10.39 10.16
N CYS A 10 -4.09 -9.12 10.09
CA CYS A 10 -4.76 -8.14 9.28
C CYS A 10 -4.72 -8.56 7.81
N THR A 11 -5.88 -8.66 7.18
CA THR A 11 -5.98 -9.09 5.76
C THR A 11 -5.36 -8.09 4.78
N ILE A 12 -5.15 -6.83 5.18
CA ILE A 12 -4.51 -5.81 4.34
C ILE A 12 -2.98 -5.84 4.46
N CYS A 13 -2.43 -5.90 5.67
CA CYS A 13 -0.99 -5.72 5.89
C CYS A 13 -0.25 -7.01 6.29
N GLY A 14 -0.96 -8.08 6.65
CA GLY A 14 -0.39 -9.35 7.11
C GLY A 14 0.13 -9.37 8.55
N ILE A 15 0.12 -8.23 9.25
CA ILE A 15 0.58 -8.12 10.64
C ILE A 15 -0.47 -8.70 11.59
N ALA A 16 -0.02 -9.36 12.66
CA ALA A 16 -0.90 -9.94 13.66
C ALA A 16 -1.82 -8.89 14.32
N LEU A 17 -3.08 -9.25 14.54
CA LEU A 17 -4.10 -8.39 15.17
C LEU A 17 -4.03 -8.38 16.71
N ARG A 18 -3.26 -9.29 17.30
CA ARG A 18 -3.11 -9.41 18.77
C ARG A 18 -2.01 -8.53 19.39
N ARG A 19 -1.50 -7.53 18.67
CA ARG A 19 -0.37 -6.72 19.18
C ARG A 19 -0.88 -5.67 20.15
N SER A 20 -0.16 -5.47 21.25
CA SER A 20 -0.54 -4.59 22.37
C SER A 20 0.10 -3.20 22.31
N GLU A 21 0.75 -2.83 21.21
CA GLU A 21 1.55 -1.60 21.15
C GLU A 21 1.28 -0.75 19.90
N GLY A 22 1.18 0.56 20.14
CA GLY A 22 1.01 1.59 19.13
C GLY A 22 -0.26 1.41 18.29
N TRP A 23 -0.17 1.79 17.01
CA TRP A 23 -1.25 1.77 16.03
C TRP A 23 -1.89 0.39 15.77
N LYS A 24 -1.28 -0.70 16.26
CA LYS A 24 -1.71 -2.08 16.02
C LYS A 24 -2.73 -2.57 17.07
N THR A 25 -2.93 -1.78 18.13
CA THR A 25 -3.90 -2.07 19.21
C THR A 25 -5.33 -1.90 18.74
N ASP A 26 -5.57 -0.91 17.89
CA ASP A 26 -6.88 -0.62 17.34
C ASP A 26 -7.19 -1.57 16.17
N VAL A 27 -8.15 -2.46 16.41
CA VAL A 27 -8.56 -3.50 15.47
C VAL A 27 -10.05 -3.39 15.20
N VAL A 28 -10.42 -3.63 13.95
CA VAL A 28 -11.80 -3.66 13.48
C VAL A 28 -12.05 -4.98 12.76
N ALA A 29 -13.32 -5.34 12.65
CA ALA A 29 -13.73 -6.44 11.79
C ALA A 29 -14.72 -5.93 10.76
N LEU A 30 -14.56 -6.37 9.51
CA LEU A 30 -15.63 -6.29 8.53
C LEU A 30 -16.34 -7.65 8.50
N SER A 31 -17.65 -7.63 8.33
CA SER A 31 -18.45 -8.83 8.07
C SER A 31 -19.26 -8.66 6.81
N GLY A 32 -19.47 -9.75 6.09
CA GLY A 32 -20.25 -9.75 4.86
C GLY A 32 -20.43 -11.14 4.30
N PRO A 33 -21.03 -11.25 3.10
CA PRO A 33 -21.30 -12.53 2.46
C PRO A 33 -20.01 -13.27 2.11
N HIS A 34 -20.04 -14.59 2.24
CA HIS A 34 -18.93 -15.51 1.99
C HIS A 34 -19.39 -16.68 1.12
N TRP A 35 -18.58 -17.00 0.11
CA TRP A 35 -18.77 -18.14 -0.78
C TRP A 35 -17.59 -19.12 -0.67
N PRO A 36 -17.77 -20.33 -0.12
CA PRO A 36 -16.69 -21.30 0.04
C PRO A 36 -15.96 -21.59 -1.27
N GLN A 37 -14.67 -21.90 -1.19
CA GLN A 37 -13.77 -21.80 -2.34
C GLN A 37 -13.87 -22.90 -3.41
N LEU A 38 -14.79 -23.87 -3.28
CA LEU A 38 -14.94 -24.98 -4.23
C LEU A 38 -15.58 -24.58 -5.57
N LEU A 39 -15.83 -23.30 -5.80
CA LEU A 39 -16.87 -22.83 -6.71
C LEU A 39 -16.31 -21.81 -7.69
N GLU A 40 -16.73 -21.89 -8.94
CA GLU A 40 -16.80 -20.73 -9.81
C GLU A 40 -17.90 -19.79 -9.26
N SER A 41 -17.56 -18.87 -8.36
CA SER A 41 -18.40 -17.67 -8.11
C SER A 41 -18.86 -17.10 -9.45
N PRO A 42 -20.11 -16.61 -9.53
CA PRO A 42 -20.64 -15.93 -10.69
C PRO A 42 -19.64 -14.88 -11.22
N SER A 43 -19.44 -14.85 -12.53
CA SER A 43 -18.63 -13.85 -13.25
C SER A 43 -19.12 -12.40 -13.02
N SER A 44 -20.29 -12.23 -12.41
CA SER A 44 -20.95 -10.96 -12.07
C SER A 44 -20.95 -10.62 -10.58
N LEU A 45 -20.19 -11.34 -9.74
CA LEU A 45 -20.28 -11.16 -8.29
C LEU A 45 -19.85 -9.74 -7.88
N ARG A 46 -20.84 -8.93 -7.52
CA ARG A 46 -20.69 -7.61 -6.91
C ARG A 46 -21.24 -7.69 -5.50
N VAL A 47 -20.54 -7.05 -4.58
CA VAL A 47 -21.02 -6.88 -3.21
C VAL A 47 -21.33 -5.41 -3.06
N ASN A 48 -22.56 -5.09 -2.67
CA ASN A 48 -22.93 -3.71 -2.39
C ASN A 48 -22.43 -3.31 -0.99
N ASP A 49 -22.20 -2.02 -0.78
CA ASP A 49 -21.68 -1.49 0.49
C ASP A 49 -22.59 -1.81 1.69
N ASP A 50 -23.90 -1.86 1.49
CA ASP A 50 -24.90 -2.18 2.52
C ASP A 50 -24.85 -3.64 2.99
N GLN A 51 -24.22 -4.53 2.21
CA GLN A 51 -23.99 -5.92 2.58
C GLN A 51 -22.74 -6.10 3.45
N VAL A 52 -21.94 -5.04 3.66
CA VAL A 52 -20.72 -5.09 4.45
C VAL A 52 -20.91 -4.27 5.72
N SER A 53 -20.76 -4.91 6.87
CA SER A 53 -20.87 -4.25 8.17
C SER A 53 -19.49 -4.10 8.81
N ARG A 54 -19.22 -2.92 9.37
CA ARG A 54 -18.02 -2.64 10.15
C ARG A 54 -18.32 -2.78 11.64
N HIS A 55 -17.46 -3.48 12.34
CA HIS A 55 -17.57 -3.73 13.78
C HIS A 55 -16.34 -3.19 14.51
N ALA A 56 -16.58 -2.49 15.62
CA ALA A 56 -15.53 -2.19 16.59
C ALA A 56 -15.14 -3.47 17.32
N THR A 57 -13.85 -3.69 17.54
CA THR A 57 -13.37 -4.91 18.19
C THR A 57 -12.25 -4.65 19.18
N LYS A 58 -12.01 -5.61 20.07
CA LYS A 58 -10.77 -5.73 20.84
C LYS A 58 -10.12 -7.09 20.58
N PRO A 59 -8.78 -7.19 20.54
CA PRO A 59 -8.12 -8.48 20.41
C PRO A 59 -8.37 -9.35 21.66
N ASP A 60 -8.63 -10.65 21.44
CA ASP A 60 -8.51 -11.64 22.51
C ASP A 60 -7.02 -12.00 22.64
N TYR A 61 -6.42 -11.75 23.81
CA TYR A 61 -4.99 -12.03 24.03
C TYR A 61 -4.72 -13.52 24.29
N GLN A 62 -5.76 -14.30 24.64
CA GLN A 62 -5.65 -15.72 24.92
C GLN A 62 -5.89 -16.57 23.68
N HIS A 63 -6.65 -16.06 22.70
CA HIS A 63 -7.05 -16.79 21.50
C HIS A 63 -6.92 -15.92 20.22
N PRO A 64 -6.70 -16.50 19.03
CA PRO A 64 -6.63 -15.86 17.72
C PRO A 64 -8.03 -15.43 17.26
N SER A 65 -8.66 -14.59 18.06
CA SER A 65 -10.03 -14.13 17.90
C SER A 65 -10.12 -12.65 18.22
N LEU A 66 -11.19 -12.05 17.73
CA LEU A 66 -11.58 -10.69 18.07
C LEU A 66 -12.87 -10.75 18.89
N ILE A 67 -13.03 -9.79 19.78
CA ILE A 67 -14.25 -9.61 20.56
C ILE A 67 -14.98 -8.41 19.96
N LEU A 68 -16.16 -8.62 19.40
CA LEU A 68 -17.01 -7.58 18.85
C LEU A 68 -17.57 -6.71 19.98
N LEU A 69 -17.58 -5.41 19.79
CA LEU A 69 -18.11 -4.43 20.74
C LEU A 69 -19.41 -3.82 20.19
N PRO A 70 -20.41 -3.52 21.05
CA PRO A 70 -20.39 -3.67 22.52
C PRO A 70 -20.87 -5.04 23.02
N LEU A 71 -21.31 -5.93 22.14
CA LEU A 71 -21.99 -7.20 22.49
C LEU A 71 -21.06 -8.26 23.12
N GLU A 72 -19.76 -8.01 23.15
CA GLU A 72 -18.71 -8.92 23.63
C GLU A 72 -18.73 -10.30 22.97
N GLN A 73 -19.24 -10.39 21.74
CA GLN A 73 -19.28 -11.63 20.99
C GLN A 73 -17.88 -11.98 20.45
N LYS A 74 -17.43 -13.19 20.73
CA LYS A 74 -16.17 -13.72 20.21
C LYS A 74 -16.33 -14.19 18.77
N ILE A 75 -15.46 -13.69 17.88
CA ILE A 75 -15.34 -14.12 16.49
C ILE A 75 -13.91 -14.56 16.17
N TYR A 76 -13.79 -15.41 15.17
CA TYR A 76 -12.53 -15.88 14.62
C TYR A 76 -12.41 -15.30 13.21
N PRO A 77 -11.49 -14.35 12.98
CA PRO A 77 -11.23 -13.83 11.66
C PRO A 77 -10.96 -14.97 10.67
N HIS A 78 -11.45 -14.79 9.45
CA HIS A 78 -11.31 -15.72 8.33
C HIS A 78 -12.02 -17.07 8.55
N ALA A 79 -12.84 -17.22 9.59
CA ALA A 79 -13.70 -18.38 9.74
C ALA A 79 -15.03 -18.21 8.98
N THR A 80 -15.61 -19.33 8.56
CA THR A 80 -16.94 -19.39 7.95
C THR A 80 -18.01 -19.56 9.02
N TYR A 81 -19.04 -18.71 8.97
CA TYR A 81 -20.21 -18.69 9.84
C TYR A 81 -21.49 -18.90 9.04
N GLU A 82 -22.53 -19.44 9.69
CA GLU A 82 -23.90 -19.50 9.15
C GLU A 82 -24.01 -20.08 7.73
N LEU A 83 -23.15 -21.05 7.40
CA LEU A 83 -23.10 -21.62 6.07
C LEU A 83 -24.41 -22.34 5.74
N ASN A 84 -25.20 -21.73 4.89
CA ASN A 84 -26.47 -22.28 4.43
C ASN A 84 -26.22 -23.33 3.35
N LYS A 85 -26.40 -24.60 3.72
CA LYS A 85 -26.25 -25.77 2.84
C LYS A 85 -27.59 -26.29 2.29
N LYS A 86 -28.59 -25.42 2.12
CA LYS A 86 -29.91 -25.83 1.61
C LYS A 86 -29.86 -26.42 0.19
N SER A 87 -28.83 -26.08 -0.59
CA SER A 87 -28.62 -26.66 -1.92
C SER A 87 -27.62 -27.81 -1.87
N ASP A 88 -27.91 -28.86 -2.63
CA ASP A 88 -26.97 -29.97 -2.88
C ASP A 88 -25.77 -29.53 -3.74
N LYS A 89 -25.87 -28.37 -4.41
CA LYS A 89 -24.78 -27.79 -5.17
C LYS A 89 -23.96 -26.86 -4.27
N PRO A 90 -22.68 -27.18 -4.00
CA PRO A 90 -21.82 -26.31 -3.22
C PRO A 90 -21.74 -24.88 -3.78
N SER A 91 -21.93 -24.69 -5.09
CA SER A 91 -21.89 -23.39 -5.80
C SER A 91 -22.89 -22.37 -5.29
N GLU A 92 -23.93 -22.86 -4.65
CA GLU A 92 -25.06 -22.08 -4.15
C GLU A 92 -24.99 -21.90 -2.62
N TRP A 93 -23.89 -22.35 -1.98
CA TRP A 93 -23.68 -22.16 -0.54
C TRP A 93 -23.25 -20.73 -0.24
N GLU A 94 -23.96 -20.12 0.69
CA GLU A 94 -23.70 -18.76 1.18
C GLU A 94 -23.58 -18.81 2.69
N GLY A 95 -22.57 -18.13 3.23
CA GLY A 95 -22.39 -17.93 4.66
C GLY A 95 -21.92 -16.52 4.95
N ILE A 96 -21.51 -16.29 6.19
CA ILE A 96 -20.92 -15.04 6.65
C ILE A 96 -19.45 -15.29 6.97
N MET A 97 -18.58 -14.36 6.62
CA MET A 97 -17.20 -14.33 7.10
C MET A 97 -16.97 -13.05 7.88
N PHE A 98 -15.99 -13.09 8.78
CA PHE A 98 -15.40 -11.88 9.36
C PHE A 98 -13.96 -11.76 8.89
N VAL A 99 -13.54 -10.57 8.47
CA VAL A 99 -12.11 -10.27 8.20
C VAL A 99 -11.63 -9.24 9.20
N GLY A 100 -10.51 -9.53 9.87
CA GLY A 100 -9.92 -8.64 10.86
C GLY A 100 -8.91 -7.68 10.20
N LEU A 101 -8.93 -6.41 10.60
CA LEU A 101 -8.07 -5.36 10.08
C LEU A 101 -7.54 -4.47 11.21
N HIS A 102 -6.30 -3.98 11.09
CA HIS A 102 -5.90 -2.82 11.88
C HIS A 102 -6.69 -1.58 11.43
N ALA A 103 -7.17 -0.77 12.36
CA ALA A 103 -7.92 0.45 12.05
C ALA A 103 -7.13 1.40 11.13
N ALA A 104 -5.80 1.49 11.33
CA ALA A 104 -4.91 2.23 10.44
C ALA A 104 -4.91 1.70 8.99
N CYS A 105 -5.02 0.39 8.78
CA CYS A 105 -5.09 -0.20 7.45
C CYS A 105 -6.43 0.08 6.77
N GLU A 106 -7.53 0.12 7.54
CA GLU A 106 -8.83 0.55 7.06
C GLU A 106 -8.83 2.04 6.67
N ASP A 107 -8.22 2.92 7.48
CA ASP A 107 -8.06 4.34 7.14
C ASP A 107 -7.30 4.51 5.81
N LEU A 108 -6.19 3.78 5.64
CA LEU A 108 -5.44 3.76 4.38
C LEU A 108 -6.30 3.26 3.21
N ALA A 109 -7.10 2.21 3.39
CA ALA A 109 -8.01 1.72 2.34
C ALA A 109 -9.00 2.80 1.93
N ASN A 110 -9.62 3.48 2.88
CA ASN A 110 -10.53 4.60 2.64
C ASN A 110 -9.85 5.75 1.89
N ARG A 111 -8.61 6.08 2.23
CA ARG A 111 -7.83 7.11 1.52
C ARG A 111 -7.51 6.68 0.10
N VAL A 112 -7.08 5.44 -0.12
CA VAL A 112 -6.75 4.91 -1.46
C VAL A 112 -7.99 4.95 -2.36
N MET A 113 -9.14 4.46 -1.88
CA MET A 113 -10.39 4.45 -2.65
C MET A 113 -10.81 5.87 -3.08
N LYS A 114 -10.60 6.87 -2.20
CA LYS A 114 -10.97 8.28 -2.45
C LYS A 114 -9.94 9.06 -3.27
N LYS A 115 -8.64 8.87 -3.04
CA LYS A 115 -7.57 9.74 -3.55
C LYS A 115 -6.75 9.13 -4.67
N SER A 116 -6.61 7.80 -4.72
CA SER A 116 -5.81 7.17 -5.77
C SER A 116 -6.63 7.04 -7.05
N TYR A 117 -6.20 7.72 -8.10
CA TYR A 117 -6.76 7.55 -9.43
C TYR A 117 -6.37 6.18 -10.05
N LYS A 118 -5.33 5.50 -9.51
CA LYS A 118 -4.90 4.16 -9.94
C LYS A 118 -5.71 3.04 -9.32
N ALA A 119 -6.27 3.27 -8.13
CA ALA A 119 -7.00 2.26 -7.39
C ALA A 119 -8.15 1.66 -8.22
N ARG A 120 -8.27 0.34 -8.18
CA ARG A 120 -9.41 -0.37 -8.78
C ARG A 120 -10.55 -0.54 -7.78
N LEU A 121 -10.23 -0.54 -6.49
CA LEU A 121 -11.20 -0.51 -5.40
C LEU A 121 -11.84 0.88 -5.33
N ARG A 122 -13.17 0.95 -5.37
CA ARG A 122 -13.94 2.20 -5.29
C ARG A 122 -14.98 2.21 -4.19
N SER A 123 -15.26 1.05 -3.58
CA SER A 123 -16.29 0.87 -2.57
C SER A 123 -15.84 -0.11 -1.48
N VAL A 124 -16.54 -0.11 -0.34
CA VAL A 124 -16.29 -1.06 0.75
C VAL A 124 -16.66 -2.48 0.30
N GLY A 125 -17.66 -2.62 -0.57
CA GLY A 125 -18.01 -3.86 -1.23
C GLY A 125 -16.88 -4.43 -2.10
N ASP A 126 -16.18 -3.59 -2.87
CA ASP A 126 -14.99 -4.00 -3.64
C ASP A 126 -13.89 -4.50 -2.71
N LEU A 127 -13.62 -3.74 -1.64
CA LEU A 127 -12.61 -4.10 -0.65
C LEU A 127 -12.97 -5.43 0.01
N TRP A 128 -14.21 -5.58 0.47
CA TRP A 128 -14.72 -6.81 1.06
C TRP A 128 -14.51 -8.00 0.13
N LEU A 129 -14.97 -7.89 -1.11
CA LEU A 129 -14.87 -8.96 -2.10
C LEU A 129 -13.40 -9.38 -2.29
N THR A 130 -12.47 -8.45 -2.45
CA THR A 130 -11.06 -8.78 -2.58
C THR A 130 -10.48 -9.44 -1.34
N LEU A 131 -10.73 -8.88 -0.15
CA LEU A 131 -10.18 -9.40 1.11
C LEU A 131 -10.73 -10.79 1.43
N GLU A 132 -12.04 -10.97 1.30
CA GLU A 132 -12.71 -12.24 1.56
C GLU A 132 -12.22 -13.33 0.59
N ARG A 133 -12.11 -13.03 -0.71
CA ARG A 133 -11.58 -13.99 -1.70
C ARG A 133 -10.13 -14.39 -1.40
N ARG A 134 -9.29 -13.43 -0.98
CA ARG A 134 -7.92 -13.70 -0.54
C ARG A 134 -7.87 -14.57 0.71
N CYS A 135 -8.74 -14.32 1.70
CA CYS A 135 -8.88 -15.18 2.87
C CYS A 135 -9.29 -16.60 2.49
N ALA A 136 -10.34 -16.75 1.68
CA ALA A 136 -10.81 -18.06 1.21
C ALA A 136 -9.69 -18.82 0.49
N SER A 137 -8.92 -18.14 -0.38
CA SER A 137 -7.75 -18.70 -1.07
C SER A 137 -6.65 -19.13 -0.14
N HIS A 138 -6.29 -18.27 0.81
CA HIS A 138 -5.30 -18.63 1.80
C HIS A 138 -5.73 -19.85 2.62
N MET A 139 -7.00 -19.94 3.06
CA MET A 139 -7.49 -21.09 3.82
C MET A 139 -7.35 -22.41 3.07
N TYR A 140 -7.60 -22.44 1.76
CA TYR A 140 -7.43 -23.64 0.94
C TYR A 140 -5.96 -24.04 0.82
N TRP A 141 -5.09 -23.10 0.43
CA TRP A 141 -3.66 -23.36 0.27
C TRP A 141 -2.94 -23.63 1.60
N ASN A 142 -3.43 -23.10 2.72
CA ASN A 142 -2.84 -23.33 4.04
C ASN A 142 -3.13 -24.75 4.57
N ARG A 143 -4.17 -25.44 4.06
CA ARG A 143 -4.32 -26.89 4.28
C ARG A 143 -3.13 -27.69 3.73
N ILE A 144 -2.41 -27.12 2.78
CA ILE A 144 -1.29 -27.76 2.05
C ILE A 144 0.06 -27.20 2.53
N SER A 145 0.14 -25.90 2.84
CA SER A 145 1.38 -25.22 3.23
C SER A 145 1.20 -24.42 4.52
N ASN A 146 2.04 -24.66 5.53
CA ASN A 146 2.01 -23.94 6.81
C ASN A 146 2.55 -22.50 6.68
N SER A 147 1.93 -21.67 5.84
CA SER A 147 2.38 -20.32 5.52
C SER A 147 1.51 -19.27 6.23
N HIS A 148 2.12 -18.16 6.61
CA HIS A 148 1.40 -17.00 7.15
C HIS A 148 0.60 -16.29 6.06
N PHE A 149 -0.41 -15.53 6.48
CA PHE A 149 -1.13 -14.64 5.58
C PHE A 149 -0.25 -13.44 5.20
N THR A 150 0.43 -13.55 4.06
CA THR A 150 1.08 -12.42 3.41
C THR A 150 0.18 -11.96 2.27
N PRO A 151 -0.31 -10.70 2.29
CA PRO A 151 -1.03 -10.13 1.16
C PRO A 151 -0.20 -10.31 -0.11
N LYS A 152 -0.86 -10.46 -1.26
CA LYS A 152 -0.18 -10.53 -2.56
C LYS A 152 -0.55 -9.29 -3.38
N VAL A 153 0.25 -8.96 -4.39
CA VAL A 153 -0.08 -7.93 -5.39
C VAL A 153 -0.15 -8.59 -6.78
N PRO A 154 -0.91 -8.05 -7.73
CA PRO A 154 -0.90 -8.56 -9.10
C PRO A 154 0.53 -8.59 -9.66
N GLU A 155 0.87 -9.54 -10.54
CA GLU A 155 2.18 -9.68 -11.19
C GLU A 155 2.12 -9.63 -12.72
N ASN A 156 0.94 -9.27 -13.25
CA ASN A 156 0.63 -9.36 -14.68
C ASN A 156 1.68 -8.63 -15.53
N LYS A 157 2.23 -9.35 -16.50
CA LYS A 157 2.90 -8.73 -17.64
C LYS A 157 1.91 -8.63 -18.79
N PRO A 158 2.03 -7.62 -19.68
CA PRO A 158 1.20 -7.54 -20.87
C PRO A 158 1.20 -8.88 -21.63
N GLY A 159 0.02 -9.44 -21.89
CA GLY A 159 -0.17 -10.70 -22.62
C GLY A 159 -0.02 -11.99 -21.81
N LEU A 160 0.25 -11.93 -20.49
CA LEU A 160 0.27 -13.11 -19.62
C LEU A 160 -1.04 -13.26 -18.83
N PRO A 161 -1.42 -14.50 -18.44
CA PRO A 161 -2.51 -14.74 -17.50
C PRO A 161 -2.29 -13.95 -16.22
N PHE A 162 -3.38 -13.50 -15.64
CA PHE A 162 -3.30 -12.71 -14.43
C PHE A 162 -2.82 -13.60 -13.28
N SER A 163 -1.92 -13.07 -12.44
CA SER A 163 -1.42 -13.77 -11.27
C SER A 163 -1.18 -12.80 -10.12
N VAL A 164 -1.23 -13.31 -8.89
CA VAL A 164 -0.83 -12.56 -7.69
C VAL A 164 0.38 -13.20 -7.03
N GLY A 165 1.30 -12.37 -6.55
CA GLY A 165 2.49 -12.82 -5.85
C GLY A 165 3.19 -11.71 -5.07
N LEU A 166 4.48 -11.91 -4.81
CA LEU A 166 5.31 -11.00 -4.01
C LEU A 166 6.40 -10.30 -4.84
N GLY A 167 6.55 -10.66 -6.11
CA GLY A 167 7.65 -10.25 -6.99
C GLY A 167 7.59 -8.78 -7.41
N ARG A 168 6.41 -8.15 -7.39
CA ARG A 168 6.24 -6.71 -7.69
C ARG A 168 6.10 -5.82 -6.47
N TYR A 169 6.31 -6.34 -5.25
CA TYR A 169 6.27 -5.48 -4.07
C TYR A 169 7.32 -4.37 -4.16
N PHE A 170 6.96 -3.19 -3.66
CA PHE A 170 7.84 -2.03 -3.53
C PHE A 170 9.08 -2.36 -2.70
N VAL A 171 8.90 -3.26 -1.73
CA VAL A 171 10.00 -3.87 -0.98
C VAL A 171 10.33 -5.25 -1.59
N PRO A 172 11.60 -5.66 -1.58
CA PRO A 172 12.02 -6.95 -2.10
C PRO A 172 11.28 -8.11 -1.42
N SER A 173 10.88 -9.10 -2.22
CA SER A 173 10.15 -10.27 -1.72
C SER A 173 10.89 -11.00 -0.59
N ARG A 174 12.23 -11.07 -0.67
CA ARG A 174 13.06 -11.66 0.39
C ARG A 174 12.95 -10.90 1.71
N SER A 175 12.82 -9.57 1.68
CA SER A 175 12.63 -8.74 2.87
C SER A 175 11.29 -9.05 3.55
N ILE A 176 10.25 -9.32 2.75
CA ILE A 176 8.93 -9.75 3.23
C ILE A 176 9.01 -11.14 3.86
N GLN A 177 9.63 -12.09 3.17
CA GLN A 177 9.70 -13.49 3.59
C GLN A 177 10.57 -13.71 4.83
N LEU A 178 11.73 -13.03 4.91
CA LEU A 178 12.69 -13.25 5.99
C LEU A 178 12.50 -12.29 7.18
N TYR A 179 12.04 -11.06 6.95
CA TYR A 179 12.10 -10.00 7.97
C TYR A 179 10.77 -9.32 8.29
N GLY A 180 9.66 -9.72 7.65
CA GLY A 180 8.32 -9.20 7.97
C GLY A 180 7.85 -9.47 9.41
N TYR A 181 8.58 -10.28 10.17
CA TYR A 181 8.20 -10.75 11.50
C TYR A 181 9.04 -10.18 12.65
N TYR A 182 10.19 -9.57 12.39
CA TYR A 182 11.03 -9.01 13.46
C TYR A 182 10.40 -7.74 14.03
N GLU A 183 10.31 -7.66 15.36
CA GLU A 183 9.62 -6.60 16.08
C GLU A 183 10.21 -5.21 15.82
N ASP A 184 11.52 -5.12 15.61
CA ASP A 184 12.28 -3.87 15.35
C ASP A 184 12.43 -3.50 13.86
N SER A 185 11.54 -4.00 13.00
CA SER A 185 11.59 -3.74 11.56
C SER A 185 10.72 -2.56 11.17
N TRP A 186 11.09 -1.82 10.11
CA TRP A 186 10.24 -0.81 9.44
C TRP A 186 8.82 -1.33 9.15
N TRP A 187 8.66 -2.65 9.00
CA TRP A 187 7.38 -3.34 8.82
C TRP A 187 6.38 -3.06 9.94
N ASN A 188 6.88 -2.76 11.15
CA ASN A 188 6.13 -2.58 12.38
C ASN A 188 5.88 -1.11 12.74
N GLU A 189 6.48 -0.16 12.03
CA GLU A 189 6.28 1.28 12.30
C GLU A 189 4.90 1.77 11.85
N ASP A 190 4.41 2.86 12.43
CA ASP A 190 3.08 3.40 12.12
C ASP A 190 3.00 3.89 10.66
N PRO A 191 2.10 3.34 9.82
CA PRO A 191 1.96 3.77 8.44
C PRO A 191 1.06 5.00 8.28
N VAL A 192 0.34 5.44 9.31
CA VAL A 192 -0.57 6.59 9.28
C VAL A 192 0.08 7.80 9.97
N SER A 193 0.52 7.66 11.22
CA SER A 193 1.14 8.76 11.97
C SER A 193 2.65 8.59 11.99
N ILE A 194 3.35 9.18 11.01
CA ILE A 194 4.79 9.01 10.83
C ILE A 194 5.55 10.20 11.44
N PRO A 195 6.29 10.02 12.54
CA PRO A 195 7.03 11.11 13.17
C PRO A 195 8.10 11.69 12.24
N ASN A 196 8.22 13.03 12.23
CA ASN A 196 9.23 13.78 11.48
C ASN A 196 9.27 13.50 9.97
N LEU A 197 8.17 13.00 9.37
CA LEU A 197 8.12 12.65 7.95
C LEU A 197 8.50 13.83 7.07
N THR A 198 7.85 14.98 7.26
CA THR A 198 8.09 16.19 6.45
C THR A 198 9.52 16.67 6.61
N THR A 199 9.98 16.87 7.85
CA THR A 199 11.35 17.28 8.20
C THR A 199 12.40 16.41 7.52
N LEU A 200 12.26 15.08 7.62
CA LEU A 200 13.21 14.14 7.04
C LEU A 200 13.13 14.11 5.51
N LEU A 201 11.93 14.15 4.92
CA LEU A 201 11.78 14.25 3.46
C LEU A 201 12.46 15.49 2.92
N ILE A 202 12.13 16.67 3.44
CA ILE A 202 12.71 17.92 2.94
C ILE A 202 14.21 18.01 3.22
N ALA A 203 14.75 17.33 4.23
CA ALA A 203 16.19 17.20 4.45
C ALA A 203 16.94 16.58 3.26
N ASN A 204 16.27 15.73 2.46
CA ASN A 204 16.83 15.16 1.23
C ASN A 204 16.80 16.11 0.03
N LEU A 205 16.09 17.25 0.12
CA LEU A 205 15.98 18.21 -0.97
C LEU A 205 17.31 18.92 -1.21
N LYS A 206 17.83 18.82 -2.44
CA LYS A 206 19.12 19.42 -2.84
C LYS A 206 18.88 20.69 -3.68
N PRO A 207 19.78 21.69 -3.61
CA PRO A 207 19.73 22.83 -4.52
C PRO A 207 19.90 22.41 -5.99
N GLU A 208 19.15 23.02 -6.91
CA GLU A 208 19.22 22.76 -8.36
C GLU A 208 20.60 23.12 -8.97
N LYS A 209 21.34 24.02 -8.30
CA LYS A 209 22.63 24.54 -8.77
C LYS A 209 23.71 23.49 -9.04
N ASP A 210 23.58 22.29 -8.48
CA ASP A 210 24.48 21.18 -8.77
C ASP A 210 24.30 20.62 -10.20
N VAL A 211 23.28 21.05 -10.95
CA VAL A 211 22.88 20.44 -12.23
C VAL A 211 22.56 21.44 -13.35
N SER A 212 21.95 22.60 -13.02
CA SER A 212 21.45 23.58 -14.01
C SER A 212 22.53 24.19 -14.93
N GLY A 213 23.80 24.24 -14.51
CA GLY A 213 24.90 24.79 -15.30
C GLY A 213 25.24 24.03 -16.60
N LYS A 214 24.58 22.90 -16.88
CA LYS A 214 24.89 22.02 -18.02
C LYS A 214 23.76 21.87 -19.06
N LEU A 215 22.61 22.52 -18.88
CA LEU A 215 21.47 22.33 -19.78
C LEU A 215 21.60 23.16 -21.07
N PRO A 216 21.43 22.55 -22.26
CA PRO A 216 21.34 23.26 -23.53
C PRO A 216 20.32 24.41 -23.51
N LYS A 217 20.66 25.57 -24.10
CA LYS A 217 19.76 26.73 -24.24
C LYS A 217 18.40 26.39 -24.88
N THR A 218 18.38 25.37 -25.74
CA THR A 218 17.16 24.85 -26.39
C THR A 218 16.19 24.24 -25.39
N LEU A 219 16.67 23.60 -24.31
CA LEU A 219 15.83 23.05 -23.24
C LEU A 219 15.20 24.14 -22.39
N THR A 220 15.90 25.24 -22.11
CA THR A 220 15.32 26.38 -21.39
C THR A 220 14.12 26.97 -22.13
N GLY A 221 14.20 27.06 -23.46
CA GLY A 221 13.08 27.51 -24.29
C GLY A 221 11.91 26.52 -24.28
N PHE A 222 12.19 25.22 -24.23
CA PHE A 222 11.16 24.18 -24.13
C PHE A 222 10.45 24.21 -22.77
N GLN A 223 11.21 24.27 -21.68
CA GLN A 223 10.71 24.37 -20.30
C GLN A 223 9.71 25.52 -20.14
N LYS A 224 10.05 26.72 -20.63
CA LYS A 224 9.14 27.88 -20.59
C LYS A 224 7.84 27.63 -21.35
N ARG A 225 7.89 26.98 -22.52
CA ARG A 225 6.68 26.62 -23.27
C ARG A 225 5.84 25.58 -22.54
N LEU A 226 6.47 24.63 -21.87
CA LEU A 226 5.79 23.61 -21.06
C LEU A 226 5.05 24.25 -19.87
N GLU A 227 5.69 25.21 -19.21
CA GLU A 227 5.09 26.02 -18.13
C GLU A 227 3.89 26.85 -18.59
N CYS A 228 3.86 27.28 -19.85
CA CYS A 228 2.74 28.03 -20.42
C CYS A 228 1.56 27.16 -20.88
N LEU A 229 1.64 25.83 -20.76
CA LEU A 229 0.53 24.97 -21.17
C LEU A 229 -0.74 25.23 -20.34
N PRO A 230 -1.94 25.10 -20.95
CA PRO A 230 -3.22 25.03 -20.23
C PRO A 230 -3.21 23.98 -19.14
N ARG A 231 -4.02 24.20 -18.10
CA ARG A 231 -4.09 23.33 -16.92
C ARG A 231 -4.45 21.90 -17.29
N GLU A 232 -5.36 21.72 -18.23
CA GLU A 232 -5.85 20.41 -18.70
C GLU A 232 -4.73 19.57 -19.31
N LEU A 233 -3.80 20.20 -20.05
CA LEU A 233 -2.64 19.53 -20.62
C LEU A 233 -1.59 19.22 -19.56
N LYS A 234 -1.41 20.09 -18.56
CA LYS A 234 -0.53 19.81 -17.42
C LYS A 234 -1.05 18.66 -16.58
N ASP A 235 -2.34 18.64 -16.27
CA ASP A 235 -3.01 17.57 -15.54
C ASP A 235 -2.89 16.23 -16.29
N LEU A 236 -2.99 16.26 -17.62
CA LEU A 236 -2.74 15.09 -18.47
C LEU A 236 -1.27 14.60 -18.36
N ILE A 237 -0.29 15.50 -18.42
CA ILE A 237 1.13 15.16 -18.22
C ILE A 237 1.35 14.54 -16.83
N TYR A 238 0.80 15.15 -15.78
CA TYR A 238 0.88 14.61 -14.42
C TYR A 238 0.27 13.22 -14.33
N SER A 239 -0.84 12.96 -15.01
CA SER A 239 -1.47 11.63 -15.01
C SER A 239 -0.57 10.52 -15.56
N PHE A 240 0.31 10.83 -16.54
CA PHE A 240 1.28 9.86 -17.07
C PHE A 240 2.44 9.62 -16.09
N LEU A 241 2.98 10.68 -15.49
CA LEU A 241 4.09 10.58 -14.53
C LEU A 241 3.73 9.74 -13.32
N HIS A 242 2.48 9.84 -12.88
CA HIS A 242 2.04 9.03 -11.76
C HIS A 242 1.73 7.60 -12.18
N ARG A 243 1.46 7.28 -13.47
CA ARG A 243 1.11 5.93 -13.98
C ARG A 243 2.31 5.00 -14.08
N ASP A 244 3.40 5.48 -14.64
CA ASP A 244 4.56 4.66 -14.98
C ASP A 244 5.61 4.59 -13.86
N HIS A 245 6.49 3.58 -13.95
CA HIS A 245 7.69 3.54 -13.11
C HIS A 245 8.65 4.62 -13.59
N LEU A 246 8.86 5.65 -12.78
CA LEU A 246 9.84 6.69 -13.08
C LEU A 246 11.26 6.16 -12.83
N PRO A 247 12.19 6.30 -13.79
CA PRO A 247 13.60 6.02 -13.53
C PRO A 247 14.15 6.99 -12.48
N LEU A 248 15.15 6.56 -11.71
CA LEU A 248 15.83 7.41 -10.74
C LEU A 248 16.61 8.54 -11.42
N ASP A 249 17.08 8.31 -12.65
CA ASP A 249 17.79 9.31 -13.43
C ASP A 249 16.90 10.50 -13.77
N CYS A 250 17.41 11.69 -13.47
CA CYS A 250 16.73 12.94 -13.72
C CYS A 250 17.01 13.43 -15.14
N THR A 251 15.95 13.85 -15.82
CA THR A 251 16.01 14.35 -17.21
C THR A 251 16.10 15.86 -17.28
N TYR A 252 15.57 16.56 -16.26
CA TYR A 252 15.45 18.01 -16.17
C TYR A 252 14.71 18.63 -17.37
N ILE A 253 13.92 17.84 -18.11
CA ILE A 253 13.11 18.32 -19.24
C ILE A 253 11.91 19.10 -18.74
N MET A 254 11.25 18.61 -17.69
CA MET A 254 10.13 19.29 -17.06
C MET A 254 10.64 20.28 -16.01
N PRO A 255 10.09 21.51 -15.94
CA PRO A 255 10.49 22.51 -14.96
C PRO A 255 10.32 22.05 -13.51
N GLN A 256 11.21 22.53 -12.62
CA GLN A 256 11.16 22.21 -11.19
C GLN A 256 9.85 22.66 -10.52
N SER A 257 9.25 23.74 -11.01
CA SER A 257 7.92 24.22 -10.59
C SER A 257 6.82 23.16 -10.81
N MET A 258 6.87 22.47 -11.95
CA MET A 258 5.94 21.39 -12.29
C MET A 258 6.27 20.11 -11.51
N TRP A 259 7.55 19.76 -11.33
CA TRP A 259 7.94 18.63 -10.46
C TRP A 259 7.51 18.83 -9.01
N LYS A 260 7.60 20.06 -8.49
CA LYS A 260 7.06 20.41 -7.17
C LYS A 260 5.57 20.08 -7.10
N GLN A 261 4.80 20.43 -8.13
CA GLN A 261 3.37 20.09 -8.18
C GLN A 261 3.14 18.57 -8.20
N VAL A 262 3.93 17.82 -8.97
CA VAL A 262 3.86 16.34 -8.96
C VAL A 262 4.16 15.78 -7.58
N PHE A 263 5.18 16.30 -6.88
CA PHE A 263 5.53 15.87 -5.53
C PHE A 263 4.34 15.99 -4.56
N PHE A 264 3.64 17.13 -4.57
CA PHE A 264 2.46 17.35 -3.72
C PHE A 264 1.23 16.55 -4.16
N GLN A 265 1.21 16.04 -5.39
CA GLN A 265 0.13 15.16 -5.88
C GLN A 265 0.38 13.68 -5.54
N VAL A 266 1.54 13.33 -4.98
CA VAL A 266 1.85 11.95 -4.58
C VAL A 266 0.84 11.48 -3.51
N PRO A 267 -0.04 10.51 -3.81
CA PRO A 267 -1.21 10.25 -2.96
C PRO A 267 -0.89 9.76 -1.54
N PHE A 268 0.23 9.05 -1.35
CA PHE A 268 0.66 8.53 -0.05
C PHE A 268 1.46 9.56 0.80
N LEU A 269 1.62 10.79 0.32
CA LEU A 269 2.23 11.91 1.04
C LEU A 269 1.15 12.94 1.47
N TRP A 270 0.00 12.46 1.95
CA TRP A 270 -1.16 13.33 2.19
C TRP A 270 -1.05 14.26 3.40
N ASP A 271 -0.09 14.04 4.29
CA ASP A 271 0.08 14.70 5.60
C ASP A 271 1.39 15.46 5.70
N LEU A 272 1.91 15.94 4.56
CA LEU A 272 3.06 16.83 4.55
C LEU A 272 2.71 18.17 5.22
N ASP A 273 3.65 18.70 6.00
CA ASP A 273 3.55 20.03 6.58
C ASP A 273 3.97 21.08 5.53
N GLU A 274 2.98 21.72 4.92
CA GLU A 274 3.20 22.74 3.89
C GLU A 274 3.98 23.95 4.43
N LYS A 275 3.80 24.30 5.71
CA LYS A 275 4.50 25.41 6.35
C LYS A 275 5.98 25.07 6.49
N GLU A 276 6.31 23.88 6.98
CA GLU A 276 7.71 23.45 7.12
C GLU A 276 8.43 23.40 5.76
N ILE A 277 7.74 22.90 4.72
CA ILE A 277 8.27 22.90 3.35
C ILE A 277 8.47 24.35 2.85
N HIS A 278 7.49 25.22 3.07
CA HIS A 278 7.59 26.63 2.69
C HIS A 278 8.75 27.32 3.41
N ASP A 279 8.86 27.17 4.73
CA ASP A 279 9.91 27.79 5.54
C ASP A 279 11.30 27.36 5.06
N LYS A 280 11.51 26.08 4.73
CA LYS A 280 12.78 25.63 4.16
C LYS A 280 13.03 26.18 2.76
N THR A 281 12.01 26.21 1.91
CA THR A 281 12.18 26.53 0.49
C THR A 281 12.20 28.02 0.19
N SER A 282 11.67 28.84 1.11
CA SER A 282 11.64 30.31 1.06
C SER A 282 12.78 30.98 1.86
N ALA A 283 13.49 30.24 2.72
CA ALA A 283 14.61 30.78 3.52
C ALA A 283 15.90 31.04 2.72
N GLY A 284 15.92 30.77 1.40
CA GLY A 284 17.03 31.12 0.51
C GLY A 284 16.84 32.51 -0.09
N ASP A 285 17.94 33.25 -0.31
CA ASP A 285 17.92 34.54 -0.99
C ASP A 285 17.01 34.52 -2.22
N PHE A 286 16.10 35.51 -2.29
CA PHE A 286 14.97 35.68 -3.21
C PHE A 286 15.25 35.51 -4.72
N ASN A 287 16.50 35.26 -5.14
CA ASN A 287 16.89 35.20 -6.55
C ASN A 287 17.73 33.98 -6.97
N VAL A 288 18.04 33.01 -6.10
CA VAL A 288 19.19 32.13 -6.41
C VAL A 288 19.04 30.63 -6.12
N GLN A 289 18.11 30.18 -5.27
CA GLN A 289 18.05 28.76 -4.89
C GLN A 289 16.75 28.08 -5.33
N ASN A 290 16.74 27.63 -6.59
CA ASN A 290 15.80 26.59 -7.01
C ASN A 290 16.19 25.26 -6.34
N TRP A 291 15.19 24.43 -6.06
CA TRP A 291 15.35 23.11 -5.44
C TRP A 291 15.10 22.01 -6.47
N ASP A 292 15.81 20.88 -6.35
CA ASP A 292 15.69 19.73 -7.25
C ASP A 292 14.49 18.85 -6.85
N TRP A 293 13.30 19.31 -7.22
CA TRP A 293 12.03 18.62 -7.03
C TRP A 293 11.91 17.36 -7.90
N GLU A 294 12.54 17.33 -9.08
CA GLU A 294 12.57 16.14 -9.92
C GLU A 294 13.18 14.95 -9.17
N LYS A 295 14.37 15.16 -8.61
CA LYS A 295 15.12 14.12 -7.92
C LYS A 295 14.36 13.56 -6.73
N ILE A 296 13.89 14.42 -5.82
CA ILE A 296 13.18 13.94 -4.63
C ILE A 296 11.89 13.22 -4.99
N THR A 297 11.15 13.70 -6.01
CA THR A 297 9.93 13.04 -6.47
C THR A 297 10.22 11.65 -6.99
N ARG A 298 11.24 11.50 -7.84
CA ARG A 298 11.68 10.19 -8.34
C ARG A 298 12.11 9.28 -7.19
N GLN A 299 12.94 9.75 -6.27
CA GLN A 299 13.37 8.96 -5.11
C GLN A 299 12.21 8.46 -4.23
N VAL A 300 11.16 9.27 -4.08
CA VAL A 300 9.96 8.94 -3.29
C VAL A 300 9.08 7.90 -4.00
N VAL A 301 8.87 8.03 -5.32
CA VAL A 301 7.92 7.18 -6.05
C VAL A 301 8.54 5.90 -6.60
N THR A 302 9.84 5.90 -6.86
CA THR A 302 10.55 4.78 -7.48
C THR A 302 10.77 3.69 -6.43
N PRO A 303 10.38 2.43 -6.72
CA PRO A 303 10.79 1.30 -5.91
C PRO A 303 12.32 1.27 -5.84
N PRO A 304 12.92 1.22 -4.65
CA PRO A 304 14.34 0.96 -4.52
C PRO A 304 14.69 -0.40 -5.11
N GLU A 305 15.20 -0.37 -6.33
CA GLU A 305 15.82 -1.50 -6.98
C GLU A 305 16.99 -1.97 -6.10
N ILE A 306 16.95 -3.23 -5.67
CA ILE A 306 18.19 -3.85 -5.19
C ILE A 306 18.97 -4.23 -6.45
N PRO A 307 20.22 -3.76 -6.60
CA PRO A 307 21.12 -4.36 -7.57
C PRO A 307 21.16 -5.88 -7.37
N ARG A 308 20.91 -6.65 -8.43
CA ARG A 308 21.20 -8.09 -8.41
C ARG A 308 22.70 -8.26 -8.20
N GLN A 309 23.15 -8.63 -7.00
CA GLN A 309 24.46 -9.29 -6.82
C GLN A 309 24.71 -9.82 -5.39
N ASP A 310 24.81 -11.15 -5.30
CA ASP A 310 25.99 -11.90 -4.87
C ASP A 310 26.63 -11.66 -3.49
N SER A 311 25.97 -10.97 -2.55
CA SER A 311 26.44 -10.92 -1.14
C SER A 311 25.65 -11.88 -0.26
N ILE A 312 26.02 -13.16 -0.38
CA ILE A 312 25.78 -14.17 0.65
C ILE A 312 26.68 -13.80 1.84
N GLY A 313 26.08 -13.34 2.94
CA GLY A 313 26.77 -13.26 4.24
C GLY A 313 26.52 -11.95 4.98
N GLY A 314 25.89 -12.05 6.15
CA GLY A 314 25.72 -10.94 7.10
C GLY A 314 24.25 -10.65 7.38
N GLY A 315 23.78 -11.10 8.55
CA GLY A 315 22.51 -10.61 9.11
C GLY A 315 22.56 -9.10 9.32
N GLY A 316 21.49 -8.41 8.91
CA GLY A 316 21.37 -6.95 9.00
C GLY A 316 21.55 -6.24 7.66
N GLY A 317 20.57 -6.34 6.75
CA GLY A 317 20.66 -5.63 5.48
C GLY A 317 19.55 -5.92 4.48
N ALA A 318 18.33 -6.20 4.98
CA ALA A 318 17.26 -6.74 4.16
C ALA A 318 16.85 -5.82 2.99
N TRP A 319 16.94 -4.49 3.18
CA TRP A 319 16.61 -3.42 2.23
C TRP A 319 16.60 -2.05 2.98
N SER A 320 16.93 -0.93 2.33
CA SER A 320 16.84 0.43 2.91
C SER A 320 16.76 1.51 1.83
N PHE A 321 15.99 2.57 2.08
CA PHE A 321 15.91 3.78 1.24
C PHE A 321 17.25 4.51 1.07
N HIS A 322 18.22 4.28 1.95
CA HIS A 322 19.57 4.81 1.79
C HIS A 322 20.19 4.41 0.43
N LYS A 323 19.85 3.22 -0.10
CA LYS A 323 20.36 2.75 -1.40
C LYS A 323 19.87 3.57 -2.60
N VAL A 324 18.73 4.25 -2.46
CA VAL A 324 18.24 5.24 -3.45
C VAL A 324 18.52 6.68 -3.04
N GLY A 325 19.38 6.88 -2.03
CA GLY A 325 19.76 8.20 -1.54
C GLY A 325 18.64 8.96 -0.84
N LEU A 326 17.68 8.24 -0.24
CA LEU A 326 16.55 8.83 0.50
C LEU A 326 16.66 8.44 1.99
N ASN A 327 16.63 9.42 2.88
CA ASN A 327 16.59 9.22 4.32
C ASN A 327 15.19 9.56 4.86
N VAL A 328 14.46 8.53 5.31
CA VAL A 328 13.06 8.61 5.72
C VAL A 328 12.80 7.62 6.85
N PRO A 329 11.84 7.91 7.74
CA PRO A 329 11.47 6.99 8.84
C PRO A 329 10.88 5.69 8.28
N GLY A 330 10.99 4.57 9.00
CA GLY A 330 10.52 3.27 8.52
C GLY A 330 9.00 3.21 8.29
N GLY A 331 8.22 4.00 9.03
CA GLY A 331 6.79 4.19 8.81
C GLY A 331 6.45 4.61 7.38
N PHE A 332 7.33 5.37 6.71
CA PHE A 332 7.17 5.73 5.29
C PHE A 332 7.22 4.50 4.39
N THR A 333 8.13 3.56 4.68
CA THR A 333 8.19 2.28 3.98
C THR A 333 6.91 1.48 4.20
N ASN A 334 6.47 1.38 5.45
CA ASN A 334 5.28 0.60 5.79
C ASN A 334 4.04 1.16 5.10
N ARG A 335 3.88 2.50 5.13
CA ARG A 335 2.84 3.23 4.40
C ARG A 335 2.89 2.93 2.91
N ARG A 336 4.05 3.08 2.27
CA ARG A 336 4.20 2.85 0.83
C ARG A 336 3.89 1.42 0.42
N ARG A 337 4.27 0.44 1.24
CA ARG A 337 3.94 -0.99 1.04
C ARG A 337 2.43 -1.22 1.11
N ILE A 338 1.78 -0.76 2.18
CA ILE A 338 0.33 -0.94 2.37
C ILE A 338 -0.45 -0.19 1.29
N TRP A 339 -0.02 1.02 0.93
CA TRP A 339 -0.60 1.78 -0.17
C TRP A 339 -0.54 1.01 -1.49
N GLN A 340 0.59 0.39 -1.81
CA GLN A 340 0.72 -0.42 -3.02
C GLN A 340 -0.27 -1.59 -3.03
N ILE A 341 -0.36 -2.32 -1.91
CA ILE A 341 -1.28 -3.45 -1.78
C ILE A 341 -2.70 -3.00 -2.12
N LEU A 342 -3.16 -1.91 -1.50
CA LEU A 342 -4.51 -1.39 -1.67
C LEU A 342 -4.77 -0.78 -3.06
N GLU A 343 -3.78 -0.06 -3.61
CA GLU A 343 -3.90 0.61 -4.91
C GLU A 343 -3.91 -0.39 -6.06
N GLU A 344 -3.12 -1.46 -5.95
CA GLU A 344 -3.01 -2.49 -6.99
C GLU A 344 -3.97 -3.66 -6.79
N MET A 345 -4.67 -3.75 -5.66
CA MET A 345 -5.76 -4.71 -5.46
C MET A 345 -6.82 -4.56 -6.56
N TYR A 346 -7.30 -5.69 -7.06
CA TYR A 346 -8.41 -5.74 -8.01
C TYR A 346 -9.59 -6.50 -7.36
N PRO A 347 -10.85 -6.05 -7.57
CA PRO A 347 -12.02 -6.79 -7.11
C PRO A 347 -11.95 -8.24 -7.56
N ASN A 348 -11.97 -9.18 -6.61
CA ASN A 348 -11.89 -10.63 -6.90
C ASN A 348 -10.56 -11.07 -7.58
N ASP A 349 -9.43 -10.45 -7.21
CA ASP A 349 -8.10 -10.70 -7.81
C ASP A 349 -7.47 -12.09 -7.60
N VAL A 350 -8.12 -13.02 -6.92
CA VAL A 350 -7.60 -14.40 -6.81
C VAL A 350 -8.13 -15.32 -7.92
N ARG A 351 -8.83 -14.75 -8.92
CA ARG A 351 -9.51 -15.50 -9.97
C ARG A 351 -9.27 -14.92 -11.35
N HIS A 352 -8.16 -15.30 -11.94
CA HIS A 352 -7.97 -15.17 -13.37
C HIS A 352 -7.05 -16.26 -13.88
#